data_AF-A0A2U1L226-F1
#
_entry.id   AF-A0A2U1L226-F1
#
_cell.length_a   1.000
_cell.length_b   1.000
_cell.length_c   1.000
_cell.angle_alpha   90.00
_cell.angle_beta   90.00
_cell.angle_gamma   90.00
#
_symmetry.space_group_name_H-M   'P 1'
#
loop_
_entity.id
_entity.type
_entity.pdbx_description
1 polymer ?
#
loop_
_entity_poly.entity_id
_entity_poly.type
_entity_poly.pdbx_seq_one_letter_code
_entity_poly.pdbx_strand_id
1 'polypeptide(L)' 'MAFSELGESLSEGMELPFFRFSTVSKATNFFSPDNKIGEGGFGSVYKVCQHLDV' A
#
# COMPACT_ATOMS: atom_id res chain seq x y z
N MET A 1 29.64 8.04 -25.27
CA MET A 1 28.40 8.63 -24.70
C MET A 1 27.24 7.74 -25.09
N ALA A 2 26.69 6.99 -24.14
CA ALA A 2 25.37 6.41 -24.29
C ALA A 2 24.65 6.68 -22.97
N PHE A 3 23.69 7.61 -23.01
CA PHE A 3 22.80 7.97 -21.92
C PHE A 3 21.70 6.89 -21.77
N SER A 4 22.10 5.63 -21.62
CA SER A 4 21.17 4.48 -21.60
C SER A 4 21.18 3.67 -20.32
N GLU A 5 21.94 4.05 -19.29
CA GLU A 5 22.09 3.27 -18.04
C GLU A 5 21.57 3.99 -16.79
N LEU A 6 20.37 4.59 -16.87
CA LEU A 6 19.70 5.18 -15.71
C LEU A 6 18.25 4.66 -15.59
N GLY A 7 18.05 3.39 -15.93
CA GLY A 7 16.77 2.69 -15.85
C GLY A 7 16.79 1.41 -15.02
N GLU A 8 17.93 0.99 -14.47
CA GLU A 8 18.06 -0.29 -13.77
C GLU A 8 18.69 -0.09 -12.38
N SER A 9 17.89 0.27 -11.39
CA SER A 9 18.23 -0.01 -9.98
C SER A 9 17.01 0.08 -9.06
N LEU A 10 16.01 -0.78 -9.28
CA LEU A 10 15.12 -1.18 -8.17
C LEU A 10 14.46 -2.56 -8.41
N SER A 11 15.10 -3.47 -9.14
CA SER A 11 14.47 -4.74 -9.55
C SER A 11 14.98 -6.00 -8.82
N GLU A 12 16.06 -5.95 -8.04
CA GLU A 12 16.68 -7.19 -7.52
C GLU A 12 16.73 -7.29 -5.98
N GLY A 13 15.79 -6.66 -5.26
CA GLY A 13 15.84 -6.71 -3.78
C GLY A 13 14.56 -6.48 -3.00
N MET A 14 13.42 -6.24 -3.64
CA MET A 14 12.18 -6.04 -2.91
C MET A 14 10.99 -6.54 -3.72
N GLU A 15 10.70 -7.83 -3.60
CA GLU A 15 9.39 -8.35 -3.99
C GLU A 15 8.35 -7.65 -3.11
N LEU A 16 7.73 -6.59 -3.63
CA LEU A 16 6.64 -5.93 -2.93
C LEU A 16 5.50 -6.94 -2.77
N PRO A 17 4.99 -7.16 -1.55
CA PRO A 17 3.91 -8.10 -1.34
C PRO A 17 2.68 -7.66 -2.14
N PHE A 18 2.20 -8.54 -3.02
CA PHE A 18 1.02 -8.28 -3.82
C PHE A 18 -0.23 -8.57 -3.00
N PHE A 19 -1.08 -7.57 -2.80
CA PHE A 19 -2.37 -7.72 -2.12
C PHE A 19 -3.53 -7.55 -3.09
N ARG A 20 -4.54 -8.42 -2.96
CA ARG A 20 -5.82 -8.18 -3.63
C ARG A 20 -6.46 -6.94 -3.04
N PHE A 21 -7.11 -6.13 -3.89
CA PHE A 21 -7.89 -4.98 -3.43
C PHE A 21 -8.91 -5.36 -2.34
N SER A 22 -9.54 -6.54 -2.48
CA SER A 22 -10.48 -7.08 -1.47
C SER A 22 -9.86 -7.27 -0.09
N THR A 23 -8.56 -7.57 -0.02
CA THR A 23 -7.83 -7.74 1.24
C THR A 23 -7.62 -6.37 1.87
N VAL A 24 -7.17 -5.38 1.10
CA VAL A 24 -6.97 -4.00 1.55
C VAL A 24 -8.29 -3.39 2.01
N SER A 25 -9.36 -3.53 1.23
CA SER A 25 -10.67 -2.98 1.58
C SER A 25 -11.23 -3.62 2.85
N LYS A 26 -11.15 -4.94 3.02
CA LYS A 26 -11.58 -5.60 4.28
C LYS A 26 -10.75 -5.14 5.48
N ALA A 27 -9.42 -5.08 5.32
CA ALA A 27 -8.50 -4.66 6.38
C ALA A 27 -8.80 -3.24 6.90
N THR A 28 -9.24 -2.33 6.02
CA THR A 28 -9.61 -0.95 6.38
C THR A 28 -11.10 -0.80 6.75
N ASN A 29 -11.85 -1.90 6.89
CA ASN A 29 -13.32 -1.89 7.02
C ASN A 29 -13.98 -1.04 5.91
N PHE A 30 -13.68 -1.36 4.67
CA PHE A 30 -14.11 -0.68 3.45
C PHE A 30 -13.76 0.81 3.43
N PHE A 31 -12.54 1.15 3.87
CA PHE A 31 -12.09 2.54 4.01
C PHE A 31 -13.00 3.36 4.92
N SER A 32 -13.49 2.76 6.01
CA SER A 32 -14.35 3.43 6.98
C SER A 32 -13.67 4.71 7.51
N PRO A 33 -14.40 5.83 7.63
CA PRO A 33 -13.88 7.05 8.24
C PRO A 33 -13.43 6.83 9.69
N ASP A 34 -14.00 5.87 10.42
CA ASP A 34 -13.59 5.51 11.78
C ASP A 34 -12.16 4.94 11.85
N ASN A 35 -11.67 4.44 10.71
CA ASN A 35 -10.32 3.94 10.55
C ASN A 35 -9.35 4.96 9.98
N LYS A 36 -9.82 6.13 9.55
CA LYS A 36 -8.94 7.16 9.03
C LYS A 36 -8.16 7.80 10.18
N ILE A 37 -6.84 7.86 10.03
CA ILE A 37 -5.94 8.48 11.02
C ILE A 37 -5.39 9.83 10.56
N GLY A 38 -5.56 10.17 9.28
CA GLY A 38 -5.15 11.47 8.75
C GLY A 38 -5.36 11.62 7.24
N GLU A 39 -5.19 12.84 6.75
CA GLU A 39 -5.15 13.20 5.33
C GLU A 39 -4.16 14.34 5.10
N GLY A 40 -3.45 14.31 3.98
CA GLY A 40 -2.55 15.38 3.55
C GLY A 40 -2.02 15.15 2.14
N GLY A 41 -0.84 15.68 1.81
CA GLY A 41 -0.21 15.52 0.49
C GLY A 41 0.10 14.07 0.07
N PHE A 42 -0.01 13.12 1.00
CA PHE A 42 0.14 11.68 0.77
C PHE A 42 -1.19 10.95 0.56
N GLY A 43 -2.32 11.67 0.56
CA GLY A 43 -3.67 11.10 0.53
C GLY A 43 -4.19 10.74 1.92
N SER A 44 -5.25 9.92 1.95
CA SER A 44 -5.86 9.44 3.20
C SER A 44 -5.11 8.24 3.76
N VAL A 45 -4.86 8.25 5.07
CA VAL A 45 -4.19 7.16 5.79
C VAL A 45 -5.19 6.46 6.71
N TYR A 46 -5.25 5.13 6.63
CA TYR A 46 -6.17 4.31 7.41
C TYR A 46 -5.42 3.29 8.27
N LYS A 47 -5.87 3.10 9.51
CA LYS A 47 -5.44 1.98 10.36
C LYS A 47 -6.14 0.70 9.92
N VAL A 48 -5.46 -0.44 10.11
CA VAL A 48 -6.03 -1.76 9.85
C VAL A 48 -6.80 -2.25 11.08
N CYS A 49 -8.04 -2.71 10.88
CA CYS A 49 -8.79 -3.44 11.88
C CYS A 49 -8.34 -4.92 11.84
N GLN A 50 -7.43 -5.32 12.73
CA GLN A 50 -7.12 -6.73 12.90
C GLN A 50 -8.24 -7.42 13.71
N HIS A 51 -9.26 -7.92 12.99
CA HIS A 51 -10.00 -9.10 13.40
C HIS A 51 -10.40 -9.84 12.12
N LEU A 52 -9.41 -10.51 11.52
CA LEU A 52 -9.67 -11.58 10.58
C LEU A 52 -9.48 -12.85 11.39
N ASP A 53 -10.57 -13.36 11.97
CA ASP A 53 -10.63 -14.78 12.30
C ASP A 53 -10.47 -15.55 10.99
N VAL A 54 -9.31 -16.18 10.84
CA VAL A 54 -9.07 -17.32 9.95
C VAL A 54 -8.61 -18.45 10.84
#